data_AF-A0A933WLX2-F1
#
_entry.id   AF-A0A933WLX2-F1
#
_cell.length_a   1.000
_cell.length_b   1.000
_cell.length_c   1.000
_cell.angle_alpha   90.00
_cell.angle_beta   90.00
_cell.angle_gamma   90.00
#
_symmetry.space_group_name_H-M   'P 1'
#
loop_
_entity.id
_entity.type
_entity.pdbx_description
1 polymer ?
#
loop_
_entity_poly.entity_id
_entity_poly.type
_entity_poly.pdbx_seq_one_letter_code
_entity_poly.pdbx_strand_id
1 'polypeptide(L)'
;MKFTTTIKEKLKNFVKGAPPFKNEDNGYEGFLKLSDSTFIKTMQQWITTQEPAACAMCIVAYENQRSILQVSIYLAHTDKNSDAPKNLQEYLYILANTLKEQHILNNEIGSRRLGWFFQAGLVLRATEIAEQNNIFVDDVVDIWIALIRGSAFLKRLLEHNVIWSRDEKVWFDNLTDQLSGMRYTFNLIMPKWLHSHPKISQFEFETGI
;
A
#
# COMPACT_ATOMS: atom_id res chain seq x y z
N MET A 1 31.14 -11.01 -22.55
CA MET A 1 30.51 -10.08 -21.58
C MET A 1 29.12 -9.68 -22.12
N LYS A 2 28.05 -10.44 -21.79
CA LYS A 2 26.66 -10.23 -22.28
C LYS A 2 25.65 -10.20 -21.11
N PHE A 3 25.97 -9.51 -20.01
CA PHE A 3 25.13 -9.46 -18.80
C PHE A 3 24.24 -8.20 -18.70
N THR A 4 24.42 -7.22 -19.59
CA THR A 4 23.75 -5.92 -19.49
C THR A 4 22.35 -5.87 -20.10
N THR A 5 22.01 -6.75 -21.03
CA THR A 5 20.68 -6.78 -21.69
C THR A 5 19.60 -7.35 -20.76
N THR A 6 19.92 -8.40 -20.00
CA THR A 6 18.97 -9.09 -19.12
C THR A 6 18.57 -8.25 -17.89
N ILE A 7 19.49 -7.44 -17.36
CA ILE A 7 19.19 -6.52 -16.25
C ILE A 7 18.33 -5.36 -16.74
N LYS A 8 18.57 -4.82 -17.94
CA LYS A 8 17.73 -3.77 -18.52
C LYS A 8 16.31 -4.25 -18.80
N GLU A 9 16.10 -5.47 -19.30
CA GLU A 9 14.75 -6.04 -19.49
C GLU A 9 14.05 -6.36 -18.18
N LYS A 10 14.76 -6.91 -17.19
CA LYS A 10 14.21 -7.12 -15.83
C LYS A 10 13.86 -5.80 -15.15
N LEU A 11 14.68 -4.76 -15.31
CA LEU A 11 14.36 -3.41 -14.86
C LEU A 11 13.19 -2.82 -15.63
N LYS A 12 13.07 -3.05 -16.95
CA LYS A 12 11.92 -2.58 -17.75
C LYS A 12 10.61 -3.27 -17.33
N ASN A 13 10.65 -4.54 -16.94
CA ASN A 13 9.51 -5.29 -16.40
C ASN A 13 9.23 -4.94 -14.92
N PHE A 14 10.26 -4.63 -14.13
CA PHE A 14 10.12 -4.06 -12.78
C PHE A 14 9.55 -2.63 -12.81
N VAL A 15 9.89 -1.87 -13.86
CA VAL A 15 9.38 -0.53 -14.19
C VAL A 15 7.93 -0.60 -14.71
N LYS A 16 7.49 -1.73 -15.29
CA LYS A 16 6.07 -2.02 -15.53
C LYS A 16 5.27 -2.29 -14.26
N GLY A 17 5.91 -2.39 -13.09
CA GLY A 17 5.27 -2.43 -11.78
C GLY A 17 4.80 -1.05 -11.29
N ALA A 18 4.42 -0.14 -12.19
CA ALA A 18 3.66 1.05 -11.82
C ALA A 18 2.32 0.59 -11.21
N PRO A 19 1.76 1.27 -10.20
CA PRO A 19 0.50 0.86 -9.59
C PRO A 19 -0.56 0.78 -10.70
N PRO A 20 -1.14 -0.41 -10.97
CA PRO A 20 -1.84 -0.71 -12.23
C PRO A 20 -3.24 -0.09 -12.31
N PHE A 21 -3.48 1.04 -11.65
CA PHE A 21 -4.75 1.74 -11.70
C PHE A 21 -4.86 2.63 -12.97
N LYS A 22 -4.87 1.98 -14.12
CA LYS A 22 -5.62 2.50 -15.27
C LYS A 22 -6.75 1.51 -15.53
N ASN A 23 -7.81 1.60 -14.72
CA ASN A 23 -9.09 1.08 -15.16
C ASN A 23 -9.51 1.98 -16.34
N GLU A 24 -9.45 1.43 -17.55
CA GLU A 24 -9.50 2.19 -18.81
C GLU A 24 -10.76 3.06 -18.92
N ASP A 25 -11.82 2.72 -18.18
CA ASP A 25 -13.12 3.38 -18.28
C ASP A 25 -13.44 4.43 -17.20
N ASN A 26 -12.75 4.47 -16.04
CA ASN A 26 -13.19 5.34 -14.92
C ASN A 26 -12.08 5.97 -14.05
N GLY A 27 -10.79 5.68 -14.27
CA GLY A 27 -9.68 6.24 -13.52
C GLY A 27 -9.72 5.99 -12.00
N TYR A 28 -8.87 6.68 -11.24
CA TYR A 28 -8.75 6.53 -9.78
C TYR A 28 -10.03 6.91 -9.01
N GLU A 29 -10.77 7.92 -9.48
CA GLU A 29 -12.01 8.39 -8.83
C GLU A 29 -13.17 7.41 -8.94
N GLY A 30 -13.28 6.70 -10.07
CA GLY A 30 -14.32 5.69 -10.25
C GLY A 30 -14.23 4.60 -9.20
N PHE A 31 -13.00 4.23 -8.82
CA PHE A 31 -12.76 3.26 -7.77
C PHE A 31 -13.27 3.72 -6.41
N LEU A 32 -13.14 5.02 -6.11
CA LEU A 32 -13.59 5.60 -4.85
C LEU A 32 -15.12 5.61 -4.72
N LYS A 33 -15.84 5.52 -5.84
CA LYS A 33 -17.32 5.54 -5.92
C LYS A 33 -17.96 4.14 -5.90
N LEU A 34 -17.16 3.07 -5.86
CA LEU A 34 -17.68 1.71 -5.76
C LEU A 34 -18.43 1.51 -4.45
N SER A 35 -19.44 0.64 -4.46
CA SER A 35 -20.07 0.15 -3.23
C SER A 35 -19.04 -0.65 -2.42
N ASP A 36 -19.20 -0.69 -1.10
CA ASP A 36 -18.24 -1.35 -0.20
C ASP A 36 -17.97 -2.80 -0.61
N SER A 37 -19.01 -3.57 -0.96
CA SER A 37 -18.85 -4.96 -1.42
C SER A 37 -17.99 -5.07 -2.68
N THR A 38 -18.30 -4.29 -3.72
CA THR A 38 -17.53 -4.29 -4.97
C THR A 38 -16.11 -3.78 -4.74
N PHE A 39 -15.94 -2.74 -3.92
CA PHE A 39 -14.67 -2.17 -3.54
C PHE A 39 -13.77 -3.19 -2.86
N ILE A 40 -14.25 -3.84 -1.79
CA ILE A 40 -13.50 -4.84 -1.02
C ILE A 40 -13.10 -6.01 -1.90
N LYS A 41 -14.03 -6.57 -2.68
CA LYS A 41 -13.74 -7.69 -3.59
C LYS A 41 -12.70 -7.32 -4.65
N THR A 42 -12.79 -6.11 -5.20
CA THR A 42 -11.80 -5.64 -6.17
C THR A 42 -10.44 -5.43 -5.52
N MET A 43 -10.38 -4.87 -4.31
CA MET A 43 -9.15 -4.72 -3.53
C MET A 43 -8.51 -6.07 -3.19
N GLN A 44 -9.31 -7.04 -2.75
CA GLN A 44 -8.86 -8.40 -2.45
C GLN A 44 -8.24 -9.05 -3.68
N GLN A 45 -8.98 -9.11 -4.79
CA GLN A 45 -8.48 -9.68 -6.04
C GLN A 45 -7.21 -8.97 -6.50
N TRP A 46 -7.19 -7.64 -6.40
CA TRP A 46 -6.06 -6.85 -6.85
C TRP A 46 -4.80 -7.13 -6.02
N ILE A 47 -4.87 -7.02 -4.70
CA ILE A 47 -3.69 -7.23 -3.83
C ILE A 47 -3.22 -8.69 -3.87
N THR A 48 -4.14 -9.67 -3.90
CA THR A 48 -3.77 -11.10 -3.90
C THR A 48 -3.14 -11.57 -5.21
N THR A 49 -3.35 -10.83 -6.31
CA THR A 49 -2.75 -11.12 -7.63
C THR A 49 -1.53 -10.25 -7.95
N GLN A 50 -1.18 -9.31 -7.07
CA GLN A 50 0.01 -8.47 -7.26
C GLN A 50 1.31 -9.23 -7.06
N GLU A 51 2.34 -8.78 -7.77
CA GLU A 51 3.72 -9.19 -7.52
C GLU A 51 4.14 -8.85 -6.08
N PRO A 52 4.90 -9.72 -5.39
CA PRO A 52 5.31 -9.50 -4.00
C PRO A 52 6.02 -8.14 -3.76
N ALA A 53 6.76 -7.65 -4.77
CA ALA A 53 7.41 -6.35 -4.69
C ALA A 53 6.43 -5.17 -4.61
N ALA A 54 5.28 -5.25 -5.29
CA ALA A 54 4.24 -4.23 -5.22
C ALA A 54 3.58 -4.22 -3.83
N CYS A 55 3.28 -5.41 -3.28
CA CYS A 55 2.81 -5.55 -1.90
C CYS A 55 3.81 -4.98 -0.87
N ALA A 56 5.11 -5.21 -1.05
CA ALA A 56 6.14 -4.62 -0.21
C ALA A 56 6.15 -3.08 -0.28
N MET A 57 6.05 -2.49 -1.49
CA MET A 57 5.99 -1.03 -1.64
C MET A 57 4.70 -0.45 -1.06
N CYS A 58 3.58 -1.17 -1.17
CA CYS A 58 2.33 -0.81 -0.51
C CYS A 58 2.51 -0.73 1.02
N ILE A 59 3.21 -1.69 1.63
CA ILE A 59 3.53 -1.67 3.06
C ILE A 59 4.38 -0.46 3.46
N VAL A 60 5.39 -0.11 2.66
CA VAL A 60 6.23 1.09 2.92
C VAL A 60 5.36 2.35 2.89
N ALA A 61 4.49 2.47 1.89
CA ALA A 61 3.55 3.58 1.79
C ALA A 61 2.54 3.58 2.95
N TYR A 62 2.05 2.42 3.35
CA TYR A 62 1.09 2.26 4.45
C TYR A 62 1.68 2.71 5.79
N GLU A 63 2.93 2.39 6.07
CA GLU A 63 3.58 2.83 7.30
C GLU A 63 3.77 4.35 7.31
N ASN A 64 4.28 4.91 6.21
CA ASN A 64 4.55 6.34 6.12
C ASN A 64 3.29 7.21 6.01
N GLN A 65 2.18 6.71 5.45
CA GLN A 65 0.96 7.50 5.26
C GLN A 65 0.24 7.81 6.57
N ARG A 66 0.39 6.98 7.61
CA ARG A 66 -0.38 7.13 8.86
C ARG A 66 -0.10 8.47 9.51
N SER A 67 1.17 8.84 9.63
CA SER A 67 1.57 10.14 10.17
C SER A 67 1.14 11.29 9.26
N ILE A 68 1.25 11.14 7.95
CA ILE A 68 0.83 12.17 6.98
C ILE A 68 -0.68 12.44 7.12
N LEU A 69 -1.49 11.38 7.16
CA LEU A 69 -2.93 11.49 7.30
C LEU A 69 -3.32 12.10 8.65
N GLN A 70 -2.73 11.65 9.75
CA GLN A 70 -2.99 12.19 11.09
C GLN A 70 -2.67 13.69 11.18
N VAL A 71 -1.50 14.11 10.67
CA VAL A 71 -1.10 15.51 10.64
C VAL A 71 -2.03 16.32 9.75
N SER A 72 -2.41 15.79 8.58
CA SER A 72 -3.32 16.46 7.65
C SER A 72 -4.69 16.70 8.28
N ILE A 73 -5.27 15.66 8.90
CA ILE A 73 -6.55 15.77 9.60
C ILE A 73 -6.44 16.76 10.77
N TYR A 74 -5.35 16.72 11.54
CA TYR A 74 -5.13 17.69 12.62
C TYR A 74 -5.11 19.13 12.09
N LEU A 75 -4.34 19.40 11.02
CA LEU A 75 -4.26 20.72 10.39
C LEU A 75 -5.62 21.21 9.89
N ALA A 76 -6.42 20.33 9.29
CA ALA A 76 -7.78 20.65 8.82
C ALA A 76 -8.72 21.07 9.96
N HIS A 77 -8.49 20.56 11.19
CA HIS A 77 -9.28 20.94 12.36
C HIS A 77 -8.75 22.21 13.06
N THR A 78 -7.44 22.46 13.01
CA THR A 78 -6.83 23.58 13.73
C THR A 78 -6.76 24.88 12.92
N ASP A 79 -6.64 24.79 11.61
CA ASP A 79 -6.59 25.93 10.70
C ASP A 79 -7.82 25.93 9.78
N LYS A 80 -8.72 26.89 9.99
CA LYS A 80 -9.95 27.04 9.20
C LYS A 80 -9.71 27.36 7.72
N ASN A 81 -8.51 27.81 7.37
CA ASN A 81 -8.11 28.12 6.00
C ASN A 81 -7.26 27.01 5.37
N SER A 82 -7.07 25.88 6.08
CA SER A 82 -6.29 24.76 5.56
C SER A 82 -7.07 23.99 4.49
N ASP A 83 -6.41 23.72 3.37
CA ASP A 83 -6.90 22.81 2.31
C ASP A 83 -6.60 21.33 2.63
N ALA A 84 -6.17 21.02 3.85
CA ALA A 84 -5.86 19.65 4.25
C ALA A 84 -7.14 18.79 4.34
N PRO A 85 -7.04 17.48 4.03
CA PRO A 85 -8.18 16.57 4.11
C PRO A 85 -8.65 16.36 5.54
N LYS A 86 -9.97 16.35 5.73
CA LYS A 86 -10.61 16.16 7.04
C LYS A 86 -10.76 14.70 7.44
N ASN A 87 -10.66 13.79 6.48
CA ASN A 87 -10.85 12.35 6.66
C ASN A 87 -10.11 11.58 5.56
N LEU A 88 -10.08 10.25 5.69
CA LEU A 88 -9.43 9.36 4.72
C LEU A 88 -10.00 9.50 3.30
N GLN A 89 -11.32 9.67 3.16
CA GLN A 89 -11.96 9.76 1.86
C GLN A 89 -11.51 11.02 1.10
N GLU A 90 -11.46 12.17 1.76
CA GLU A 90 -10.94 13.42 1.19
C GLU A 90 -9.45 13.27 0.82
N TYR A 91 -8.65 12.64 1.69
CA TYR A 91 -7.24 12.37 1.41
C TYR A 91 -7.07 11.52 0.13
N LEU A 92 -7.87 10.47 -0.03
CA LEU A 92 -7.87 9.62 -1.22
C LEU A 92 -8.28 10.40 -2.49
N TYR A 93 -9.25 11.31 -2.40
CA TYR A 93 -9.60 12.18 -3.52
C TYR A 93 -8.48 13.13 -3.92
N ILE A 94 -7.79 13.73 -2.94
CA ILE A 94 -6.62 14.59 -3.19
C ILE A 94 -5.54 13.80 -3.92
N LEU A 95 -5.20 12.59 -3.44
CA LEU A 95 -4.22 11.73 -4.09
C LEU A 95 -4.64 11.34 -5.52
N ALA A 96 -5.91 10.96 -5.71
CA ALA A 96 -6.46 10.59 -7.01
C ALA A 96 -6.40 11.76 -8.03
N ASN A 97 -6.66 12.98 -7.57
CA ASN A 97 -6.58 14.19 -8.40
C ASN A 97 -5.13 14.53 -8.74
N THR A 98 -4.24 14.49 -7.74
CA THR A 98 -2.81 14.77 -7.92
C THR A 98 -2.17 13.82 -8.94
N LEU A 99 -2.57 12.54 -8.94
CA LEU A 99 -2.09 11.54 -9.91
C LEU A 99 -2.46 11.85 -11.38
N LYS A 100 -3.42 12.75 -11.63
CA LYS A 100 -3.82 13.19 -12.97
C LYS A 100 -3.05 14.41 -13.46
N GLU A 101 -2.32 15.09 -12.58
CA GLU A 101 -1.65 16.34 -12.91
C GLU A 101 -0.43 16.11 -13.81
N GLN A 102 -0.30 16.90 -14.88
CA GLN A 102 0.72 16.68 -15.92
C GLN A 102 2.16 16.69 -15.38
N HIS A 103 2.45 17.53 -14.39
CA HIS A 103 3.80 17.60 -13.83
C HIS A 103 4.16 16.35 -13.02
N ILE A 104 3.18 15.70 -12.39
CA ILE A 104 3.36 14.40 -11.73
C ILE A 104 3.57 13.32 -12.78
N LEU A 105 2.80 13.34 -13.88
CA LEU A 105 2.96 12.39 -14.98
C LEU A 105 4.35 12.47 -15.63
N ASN A 106 4.98 13.65 -15.64
CA ASN A 106 6.32 13.86 -16.15
C ASN A 106 7.43 13.48 -15.15
N ASN A 107 7.10 13.23 -13.88
CA ASN A 107 8.00 12.76 -12.85
C ASN A 107 7.66 11.31 -12.46
N GLU A 108 8.31 10.36 -13.14
CA GLU A 108 8.07 8.92 -12.94
C GLU A 108 8.19 8.48 -11.47
N ILE A 109 9.20 8.96 -10.74
CA ILE A 109 9.42 8.61 -9.34
C ILE A 109 8.28 9.15 -8.47
N GLY A 110 7.92 10.42 -8.66
CA GLY A 110 6.82 11.07 -7.95
C GLY A 110 5.48 10.38 -8.21
N SER A 111 5.17 10.07 -9.47
CA SER A 111 3.94 9.37 -9.86
C SER A 111 3.85 7.99 -9.20
N ARG A 112 4.93 7.20 -9.22
CA ARG A 112 4.95 5.89 -8.55
C ARG A 112 4.77 6.00 -7.05
N ARG A 113 5.48 6.94 -6.41
CA ARG A 113 5.37 7.17 -4.96
C ARG A 113 3.93 7.51 -4.57
N LEU A 114 3.30 8.45 -5.28
CA LEU A 114 1.90 8.81 -5.06
C LEU A 114 0.94 7.66 -5.30
N GLY A 115 1.20 6.84 -6.32
CA GLY A 115 0.37 5.67 -6.59
C GLY A 115 0.47 4.59 -5.51
N TRP A 116 1.64 4.42 -4.88
CA TRP A 116 1.77 3.56 -3.70
C TRP A 116 1.05 4.13 -2.48
N PHE A 117 1.11 5.44 -2.25
CA PHE A 117 0.31 6.11 -1.21
C PHE A 117 -1.19 5.95 -1.45
N PHE A 118 -1.65 6.09 -2.69
CA PHE A 118 -3.04 5.88 -3.04
C PHE A 118 -3.46 4.43 -2.75
N GLN A 119 -2.69 3.44 -3.22
CA GLN A 119 -2.94 2.03 -2.95
C GLN A 119 -2.99 1.72 -1.45
N ALA A 120 -2.04 2.22 -0.67
CA ALA A 120 -2.01 2.04 0.77
C ALA A 120 -3.24 2.68 1.46
N GLY A 121 -3.69 3.83 0.97
CA GLY A 121 -4.91 4.47 1.45
C GLY A 121 -6.16 3.64 1.15
N LEU A 122 -6.21 2.96 0.00
CA LEU A 122 -7.30 2.03 -0.34
C LEU A 122 -7.31 0.80 0.59
N VAL A 123 -6.14 0.26 0.93
CA VAL A 123 -6.02 -0.83 1.93
C VAL A 123 -6.50 -0.36 3.31
N LEU A 124 -6.16 0.87 3.70
CA LEU A 124 -6.65 1.45 4.95
C LEU A 124 -8.18 1.59 4.93
N ARG A 125 -8.76 2.11 3.84
CA ARG A 125 -10.22 2.22 3.68
C ARG A 125 -10.89 0.85 3.75
N ALA A 126 -10.32 -0.17 3.09
CA ALA A 126 -10.85 -1.53 3.13
C ALA A 126 -10.88 -2.07 4.56
N THR A 127 -9.83 -1.79 5.32
CA THR A 127 -9.72 -2.16 6.73
C THR A 127 -10.78 -1.46 7.59
N GLU A 128 -10.97 -0.13 7.44
CA GLU A 128 -11.99 0.63 8.18
C GLU A 128 -13.41 0.12 7.90
N ILE A 129 -13.71 -0.21 6.65
CA ILE A 129 -15.00 -0.81 6.26
C ILE A 129 -15.22 -2.15 6.96
N ALA A 130 -14.22 -3.04 6.98
CA ALA A 130 -14.36 -4.36 7.60
C ALA A 130 -14.40 -4.30 9.13
N GLU A 131 -13.71 -3.34 9.75
CA GLU A 131 -13.79 -3.10 11.19
C GLU A 131 -15.21 -2.71 11.63
N GLN A 132 -15.94 -1.99 10.77
CA GLN A 132 -17.33 -1.60 11.01
C GLN A 132 -18.35 -2.65 10.56
N ASN A 133 -17.94 -3.60 9.71
CA ASN A 133 -18.84 -4.58 9.12
C ASN A 133 -18.17 -5.95 8.95
N ASN A 134 -18.54 -6.86 9.86
CA ASN A 134 -17.97 -8.20 9.95
C ASN A 134 -18.07 -9.05 8.67
N ILE A 135 -18.99 -8.74 7.75
CA ILE A 135 -19.14 -9.51 6.50
C ILE A 135 -17.93 -9.40 5.57
N PHE A 136 -17.10 -8.36 5.74
CA PHE A 136 -15.94 -8.09 4.89
C PHE A 136 -14.60 -8.54 5.51
N VAL A 137 -14.61 -9.04 6.74
CA VAL A 137 -13.40 -9.38 7.49
C VAL A 137 -12.59 -10.44 6.78
N ASP A 138 -13.24 -11.49 6.28
CA ASP A 138 -12.58 -12.58 5.57
C ASP A 138 -11.79 -12.12 4.33
N ASP A 139 -12.32 -11.14 3.60
CA ASP A 139 -11.68 -10.60 2.39
C ASP A 139 -10.51 -9.68 2.75
N VAL A 140 -10.66 -8.87 3.79
CA VAL A 140 -9.59 -8.01 4.30
C VAL A 140 -8.45 -8.83 4.91
N VAL A 141 -8.74 -9.96 5.54
CA VAL A 141 -7.70 -10.89 6.00
C VAL A 141 -6.87 -11.41 4.83
N ASP A 142 -7.50 -11.77 3.71
CA ASP A 142 -6.76 -12.24 2.54
C ASP A 142 -5.86 -11.13 1.94
N ILE A 143 -6.31 -9.88 1.96
CA ILE A 143 -5.49 -8.70 1.60
C ILE A 143 -4.24 -8.65 2.51
N TRP A 144 -4.42 -8.70 3.82
CA TRP A 144 -3.32 -8.59 4.78
C TRP A 144 -2.34 -9.75 4.70
N ILE A 145 -2.82 -10.99 4.50
CA ILE A 145 -1.94 -12.15 4.28
C ILE A 145 -1.06 -11.93 3.04
N ALA A 146 -1.63 -11.43 1.93
CA ALA A 146 -0.87 -11.13 0.72
C ALA A 146 0.18 -10.02 0.95
N LEU A 147 -0.18 -8.98 1.71
CA LEU A 147 0.76 -7.91 2.09
C LEU A 147 1.90 -8.42 2.98
N ILE A 148 1.58 -9.25 3.98
CA ILE A 148 2.59 -9.88 4.86
C ILE A 148 3.52 -10.75 4.03
N ARG A 149 3.01 -11.59 3.12
CA ARG A 149 3.87 -12.37 2.21
C ARG A 149 4.78 -11.48 1.35
N GLY A 150 4.25 -10.37 0.84
CA GLY A 150 5.04 -9.39 0.09
C GLY A 150 6.14 -8.72 0.91
N SER A 151 5.89 -8.48 2.20
CA SER A 151 6.84 -7.82 3.09
C SER A 151 8.15 -8.59 3.31
N ALA A 152 8.17 -9.89 2.99
CA ALA A 152 9.38 -10.70 2.96
C ALA A 152 10.50 -10.10 2.06
N PHE A 153 10.14 -9.25 1.10
CA PHE A 153 11.08 -8.64 0.16
C PHE A 153 11.55 -7.23 0.58
N LEU A 154 11.04 -6.66 1.69
CA LEU A 154 11.30 -5.28 2.09
C LEU A 154 12.78 -4.95 2.16
N LYS A 155 13.57 -5.71 2.92
CA LYS A 155 15.02 -5.46 3.10
C LYS A 155 15.73 -5.30 1.76
N ARG A 156 15.57 -6.30 0.88
CA ARG A 156 16.23 -6.33 -0.42
C ARG A 156 15.75 -5.21 -1.33
N LEU A 157 14.44 -4.89 -1.31
CA LEU A 157 13.88 -3.88 -2.18
C LEU A 157 14.31 -2.48 -1.75
N LEU A 158 14.40 -2.20 -0.45
CA LEU A 158 14.68 -0.86 0.08
C LEU A 158 16.14 -0.45 -0.01
N GLU A 159 17.08 -1.40 0.00
CA GLU A 159 18.53 -1.15 -0.01
C GLU A 159 18.98 -0.22 -1.16
N HIS A 160 18.38 -0.37 -2.34
CA HIS A 160 18.70 0.44 -3.52
C HIS A 160 17.49 1.19 -4.09
N ASN A 161 16.39 1.26 -3.34
CA ASN A 161 15.19 1.96 -3.78
C ASN A 161 15.43 3.48 -3.85
N VAL A 162 15.03 4.13 -4.95
CA VAL A 162 15.12 5.59 -5.12
C VAL A 162 13.78 6.30 -4.99
N ILE A 163 12.70 5.54 -4.78
CA ILE A 163 11.34 6.06 -4.62
C ILE A 163 11.16 6.65 -3.21
N TRP A 164 11.72 5.97 -2.21
CA TRP A 164 11.63 6.34 -0.81
C TRP A 164 12.89 7.05 -0.35
N SER A 165 12.72 8.13 0.40
CA SER A 165 13.80 8.82 1.09
C SER A 165 14.40 7.95 2.19
N ARG A 166 15.55 8.36 2.75
CA ARG A 166 16.17 7.65 3.89
C ARG A 166 15.27 7.66 5.11
N ASP A 167 14.63 8.80 5.40
CA ASP A 167 13.77 8.96 6.58
C ASP A 167 12.54 8.06 6.49
N GLU A 168 11.97 7.88 5.30
CA GLU A 168 10.83 6.97 5.08
C GLU A 168 11.21 5.48 5.19
N LYS A 169 12.50 5.16 5.07
CA LYS A 169 13.02 3.79 5.18
C LYS A 169 13.40 3.42 6.62
N VAL A 170 13.56 4.39 7.51
CA VAL A 170 14.09 4.18 8.87
C VAL A 170 13.30 3.14 9.67
N TRP A 171 11.99 3.04 9.41
CA TRP A 171 11.10 2.04 10.00
C TRP A 171 11.56 0.60 9.74
N PHE A 172 12.31 0.38 8.65
CA PHE A 172 12.70 -0.93 8.14
C PHE A 172 14.21 -1.20 8.27
N ASP A 173 14.98 -0.33 8.94
CA ASP A 173 16.44 -0.47 9.05
C ASP A 173 16.87 -1.73 9.82
N ASN A 174 16.04 -2.22 10.74
CA ASN A 174 16.33 -3.39 11.58
C ASN A 174 15.96 -4.73 10.92
N LEU A 175 15.52 -4.74 9.66
CA LEU A 175 15.19 -5.98 8.98
C LEU A 175 16.45 -6.80 8.66
N THR A 176 16.54 -8.01 9.20
CA THR A 176 17.70 -8.90 9.04
C THR A 176 17.54 -9.86 7.85
N ASP A 177 16.32 -10.31 7.60
CA ASP A 177 16.00 -11.35 6.63
C ASP A 177 14.52 -11.26 6.19
N GLN A 178 14.07 -12.22 5.37
CA GLN A 178 12.70 -12.26 4.87
C GLN A 178 11.67 -12.41 5.99
N LEU A 179 11.94 -13.27 6.97
CA LEU A 179 11.03 -13.55 8.07
C LEU A 179 10.86 -12.32 8.96
N SER A 180 11.93 -11.55 9.18
CA SER A 180 11.88 -10.29 9.93
C SER A 180 10.94 -9.26 9.28
N GLY A 181 10.88 -9.20 7.95
CA GLY A 181 9.93 -8.34 7.22
C GLY A 181 8.49 -8.75 7.46
N MET A 182 8.21 -10.05 7.32
CA MET A 182 6.88 -10.62 7.60
C MET A 182 6.44 -10.37 9.04
N ARG A 183 7.33 -10.63 10.01
CA ARG A 183 7.07 -10.36 11.43
C ARG A 183 6.85 -8.90 11.74
N TYR A 184 7.61 -7.99 11.11
CA TYR A 184 7.40 -6.55 11.28
C TYR A 184 6.00 -6.16 10.82
N THR A 185 5.62 -6.56 9.60
CA THR A 185 4.29 -6.23 9.06
C THR A 185 3.18 -6.86 9.88
N PHE A 186 3.30 -8.13 10.27
CA PHE A 186 2.31 -8.83 11.09
C PHE A 186 2.15 -8.18 12.48
N ASN A 187 3.24 -7.90 13.20
CA ASN A 187 3.15 -7.46 14.59
C ASN A 187 2.91 -5.95 14.76
N LEU A 188 3.42 -5.12 13.84
CA LEU A 188 3.44 -3.67 14.04
C LEU A 188 2.52 -2.91 13.08
N ILE A 189 2.32 -3.41 11.86
CA ILE A 189 1.55 -2.71 10.82
C ILE A 189 0.11 -3.23 10.74
N MET A 190 -0.08 -4.55 10.76
CA MET A 190 -1.40 -5.16 10.63
C MET A 190 -2.34 -4.70 11.76
N PRO A 191 -3.63 -4.42 11.47
CA PRO A 191 -4.62 -4.09 12.48
C PRO A 191 -4.76 -5.19 13.53
N LYS A 192 -4.61 -4.82 14.81
CA LYS A 192 -4.61 -5.77 15.94
C LYS A 192 -5.89 -6.62 16.02
N TRP A 193 -7.03 -6.06 15.64
CA TRP A 193 -8.31 -6.77 15.66
C TRP A 193 -8.39 -7.94 14.66
N LEU A 194 -7.48 -8.00 13.66
CA LEU A 194 -7.39 -9.12 12.73
C LEU A 194 -6.60 -10.31 13.28
N HIS A 195 -5.79 -10.14 14.34
CA HIS A 195 -4.89 -11.20 14.82
C HIS A 195 -5.64 -12.45 15.31
N SER A 196 -6.86 -12.28 15.83
CA SER A 196 -7.69 -13.38 16.30
C SER A 196 -8.43 -14.13 15.19
N HIS A 197 -8.26 -13.73 13.93
CA HIS A 197 -8.97 -14.36 12.82
C HIS A 197 -8.38 -15.75 12.51
N PRO A 198 -9.19 -16.81 12.32
CA PRO A 198 -8.68 -18.17 12.13
C PRO A 198 -7.69 -18.32 10.96
N LYS A 199 -7.95 -17.66 9.82
CA LYS A 199 -7.02 -17.66 8.67
C LYS A 199 -5.67 -17.03 9.02
N ILE A 200 -5.64 -16.03 9.90
CA ILE A 200 -4.40 -15.39 10.36
C ILE A 200 -3.61 -16.36 11.24
N SER A 201 -4.26 -17.02 12.21
CA SER A 201 -3.62 -18.03 13.06
C SER A 201 -3.08 -19.21 12.25
N GLN A 202 -3.82 -19.67 11.24
CA GLN A 202 -3.35 -20.71 10.32
C GLN A 202 -2.12 -20.24 9.54
N PHE A 203 -2.15 -19.02 9.01
CA PHE A 203 -1.02 -18.45 8.27
C PHE A 203 0.23 -18.27 9.14
N GLU A 204 0.06 -17.82 10.39
CA GLU A 204 1.12 -17.72 11.40
C GLU A 204 1.78 -19.10 11.62
N PHE A 205 0.97 -20.13 11.86
CA PHE A 205 1.45 -21.51 12.01
C PHE A 205 2.21 -22.03 10.78
N GLU A 206 1.69 -21.79 9.57
CA GLU A 206 2.30 -22.25 8.32
C GLU A 206 3.64 -21.57 8.01
N THR A 207 3.81 -20.31 8.43
CA THR A 207 4.99 -19.50 8.08
C THR A 207 6.01 -19.36 9.20
N GLY A 208 5.65 -19.70 10.44
CA GLY A 208 6.52 -19.61 11.61
C GLY A 208 6.88 -18.17 11.99
N ILE A 209 6.04 -17.21 11.63
CA ILE A 209 6.21 -15.79 12.03
C ILE A 209 5.80 -15.57 13.47
#